data_AF-A0A2V7DG80-F1
#
_entry.id   AF-A0A2V7DG80-F1
#
_cell.length_a   1.000
_cell.length_b   1.000
_cell.length_c   1.000
_cell.angle_alpha   90.00
_cell.angle_beta   90.00
_cell.angle_gamma   90.00
#
_symmetry.space_group_name_H-M   'P 1'
#
loop_
_entity.id
_entity.type
_entity.pdbx_description
1 polymer ?
#
loop_
_entity_poly.entity_id
_entity_poly.type
_entity_poly.pdbx_seq_one_letter_code
_entity_poly.pdbx_strand_id
1 'polypeptide(L)'
;MSLAEKYGDPDVAAALRARDDWPDKDVNLTGGIAGLDDFSACKITRKEDWVDLYAKPFYFGCEADDRMNGTAFNKHNPFGAKLNALYSSDIGHFDVIDMRDPLPEAYELVEHGVITPDNFRDFVFTNSVHLWGTQNPRFFEGTKVAKEAAAELARAR
;
A
#
# COMPACT_ATOMS: atom_id res chain seq x y z
N MET A 1 26.48 -10.25 16.17
CA MET A 1 27.46 -9.70 17.14
C MET A 1 28.74 -9.18 16.48
N SER A 2 29.47 -9.97 15.67
CA SER A 2 30.81 -9.57 15.18
C SER A 2 30.86 -8.27 14.35
N LEU A 3 29.81 -7.93 13.58
CA LEU A 3 29.80 -6.70 12.78
C LEU A 3 29.49 -5.45 13.62
N ALA A 4 28.54 -5.53 14.54
CA ALA A 4 28.22 -4.41 15.45
C ALA A 4 29.37 -4.15 16.44
N GLU A 5 30.08 -5.19 16.88
CA GLU A 5 31.27 -5.03 17.73
C GLU A 5 32.48 -4.49 16.95
N LYS A 6 32.59 -4.82 15.65
CA LYS A 6 33.73 -4.40 14.82
C LYS A 6 33.55 -3.02 14.19
N TYR A 7 32.32 -2.64 13.86
CA TYR A 7 32.02 -1.43 13.08
C TYR A 7 30.93 -0.55 13.69
N GLY A 8 30.24 -1.02 14.74
CA GLY A 8 29.12 -0.31 15.34
C GLY A 8 29.53 0.67 16.44
N ASP A 9 28.55 1.47 16.86
CA ASP A 9 28.69 2.39 17.97
C ASP A 9 28.87 1.63 19.31
N PRO A 10 29.76 2.07 20.23
CA PRO A 10 30.01 1.39 21.50
C PRO A 10 28.77 1.21 22.39
N ASP A 11 27.84 2.17 22.38
CA ASP A 11 26.62 2.11 23.19
C ASP A 11 25.63 1.11 22.59
N VAL A 12 25.55 1.02 21.26
CA VAL A 12 24.78 -0.01 20.57
C VAL A 12 25.35 -1.40 20.86
N ALA A 13 26.68 -1.56 20.82
CA ALA A 13 27.32 -2.84 21.15
C ALA A 13 27.09 -3.24 22.62
N ALA A 14 27.12 -2.29 23.55
CA ALA A 14 26.80 -2.53 24.96
C ALA A 14 25.33 -2.93 25.15
N ALA A 15 24.40 -2.24 24.48
CA ALA A 15 22.97 -2.54 24.54
C ALA A 15 22.65 -3.94 23.98
N LEU A 16 23.31 -4.36 22.90
CA LEU A 16 23.15 -5.70 22.33
C LEU A 16 23.68 -6.80 23.26
N ARG A 17 24.84 -6.57 23.91
CA ARG A 17 25.37 -7.51 24.92
C ARG A 17 24.43 -7.70 26.11
N ALA A 18 23.71 -6.66 26.50
CA ALA A 18 22.78 -6.71 27.63
C ALA A 18 21.49 -7.51 27.33
N ARG A 19 21.22 -7.88 26.07
CA ARG A 19 19.96 -8.50 25.63
C ARG A 19 20.01 -10.03 25.50
N ASP A 20 20.92 -10.69 26.21
CA ASP A 20 20.97 -12.16 26.36
C ASP A 20 20.82 -12.91 25.01
N ASP A 21 21.79 -12.68 24.12
CA ASP A 21 21.86 -13.27 22.78
C ASP A 21 20.80 -12.82 21.74
N TRP A 22 20.10 -11.71 22.01
CA TRP A 22 19.23 -11.02 21.04
C TRP A 22 19.90 -9.80 20.37
N PRO A 23 19.81 -9.63 19.03
CA PRO A 23 19.14 -10.50 18.08
C PRO A 23 19.90 -11.81 17.90
N ASP A 24 19.12 -12.86 17.63
CA ASP A 24 19.55 -14.25 17.51
C ASP A 24 20.87 -14.38 16.72
N LYS A 25 21.80 -15.16 17.27
CA LYS A 25 23.10 -15.44 16.64
C LYS A 25 22.99 -16.49 15.52
N ASP A 26 21.81 -17.06 15.30
CA ASP A 26 21.55 -18.00 14.22
C ASP A 26 21.92 -17.38 12.85
N VAL A 27 22.96 -17.94 12.24
CA VAL A 27 23.44 -17.57 10.90
C VAL A 27 22.44 -17.89 9.80
N ASN A 28 21.46 -18.75 10.07
CA ASN A 28 20.42 -19.08 9.10
C ASN A 28 19.33 -17.99 9.06
N LEU A 29 19.22 -17.14 10.09
CA LEU A 29 18.25 -16.04 10.18
C LEU A 29 16.78 -16.49 10.04
N THR A 30 16.48 -17.76 10.29
CA THR A 30 15.12 -18.33 10.09
C THR A 30 14.30 -18.38 11.39
N GLY A 31 14.92 -18.11 12.54
CA GLY A 31 14.28 -18.26 13.84
C GLY A 31 13.89 -19.70 14.18
N GLY A 32 14.58 -20.69 13.61
CA GLY A 32 14.29 -22.12 13.84
C GLY A 32 13.08 -22.67 13.09
N ILE A 33 12.53 -21.94 12.12
CA ILE A 33 11.38 -22.36 11.32
C ILE A 33 11.83 -23.37 10.25
N ALA A 34 11.21 -24.56 10.24
CA ALA A 34 11.55 -25.64 9.31
C ALA A 34 11.01 -25.40 7.87
N GLY A 35 9.93 -24.64 7.72
CA GLY A 35 9.34 -24.28 6.43
C GLY A 35 9.55 -22.80 6.13
N LEU A 36 10.48 -22.48 5.23
CA LEU A 36 10.83 -21.10 4.84
C LEU A 36 9.92 -20.53 3.74
N ASP A 37 8.77 -21.15 3.53
CA ASP A 37 7.78 -20.67 2.57
C ASP A 37 6.71 -19.86 3.29
N ASP A 38 6.98 -18.55 3.42
CA ASP A 38 6.09 -17.56 4.02
C ASP A 38 4.71 -17.49 3.30
N PHE A 39 4.64 -17.99 2.06
CA PHE A 39 3.44 -17.95 1.22
C PHE A 39 2.72 -19.31 1.13
N SER A 40 3.21 -20.35 1.82
CA SER A 40 2.60 -21.68 1.78
C SER A 40 1.12 -21.69 2.17
N ALA A 41 0.71 -20.80 3.10
CA ALA A 41 -0.67 -20.63 3.52
C ALA A 41 -1.59 -20.05 2.43
N CYS A 42 -1.03 -19.33 1.44
CA CYS A 42 -1.76 -18.80 0.29
C CYS A 42 -2.25 -19.91 -0.65
N LYS A 43 -1.64 -21.11 -0.59
CA LYS A 43 -2.00 -22.28 -1.43
C LYS A 43 -2.07 -21.92 -2.92
N ILE A 44 -1.12 -21.14 -3.40
CA ILE A 44 -1.04 -20.72 -4.80
C ILE A 44 -0.82 -21.96 -5.67
N THR A 45 -1.69 -22.18 -6.64
CA THR A 45 -1.63 -23.31 -7.60
C THR A 45 -1.49 -22.86 -9.04
N ARG A 46 -1.81 -21.59 -9.33
CA ARG A 46 -1.75 -20.99 -10.66
C ARG A 46 -1.41 -19.50 -10.57
N LYS A 47 -1.03 -18.89 -11.69
CA LYS A 47 -0.61 -17.48 -11.73
C LYS A 47 -1.77 -16.52 -11.45
N GLU A 48 -2.99 -16.89 -11.79
CA GLU A 48 -4.20 -16.10 -11.58
C GLU A 48 -4.54 -15.92 -10.10
N ASP A 49 -4.03 -16.80 -9.22
CA ASP A 49 -4.28 -16.69 -7.78
C ASP A 49 -3.68 -15.38 -7.21
N TRP A 50 -2.67 -14.79 -7.86
CA TRP A 50 -2.17 -13.45 -7.51
C TRP A 50 -3.22 -12.35 -7.71
N VAL A 51 -4.13 -12.50 -8.66
CA VAL A 51 -5.21 -11.52 -8.84
C VAL A 51 -6.14 -11.57 -7.62
N ASP A 52 -6.51 -12.77 -7.19
CA ASP A 52 -7.46 -12.99 -6.10
C ASP A 52 -6.87 -12.75 -4.72
N LEU A 53 -5.60 -13.12 -4.52
CA LEU A 53 -4.93 -13.06 -3.22
C LEU A 53 -4.14 -11.77 -3.01
N TYR A 54 -3.76 -11.06 -4.08
CA TYR A 54 -2.95 -9.83 -3.98
C TYR A 54 -3.64 -8.61 -4.60
N ALA A 55 -3.94 -8.64 -5.91
CA ALA A 55 -4.42 -7.43 -6.60
C ALA A 55 -5.79 -6.94 -6.11
N LYS A 56 -6.74 -7.86 -5.86
CA LYS A 56 -8.10 -7.55 -5.39
C LYS A 56 -8.19 -7.10 -3.92
N PRO A 57 -7.60 -7.80 -2.94
CA PRO A 57 -7.84 -7.49 -1.52
C PRO A 57 -6.96 -6.37 -0.97
N PHE A 58 -5.78 -6.11 -1.56
CA PHE A 58 -4.87 -5.09 -1.04
C PHE A 58 -5.14 -3.71 -1.63
N TYR A 59 -4.97 -2.71 -0.78
CA TYR A 59 -5.08 -1.29 -1.11
C TYR A 59 -3.78 -0.60 -0.75
N PHE A 60 -3.37 0.37 -1.56
CA PHE A 60 -2.06 1.00 -1.47
C PHE A 60 -2.25 2.51 -1.34
N GLY A 61 -1.90 3.08 -0.18
CA GLY A 61 -1.82 4.52 -0.02
C GLY A 61 -0.62 5.04 -0.79
N CYS A 62 -0.86 5.97 -1.70
CA CYS A 62 0.17 6.52 -2.57
C CYS A 62 0.23 8.03 -2.45
N GLU A 63 1.45 8.55 -2.47
CA GLU A 63 1.74 9.97 -2.58
C GLU A 63 1.01 10.58 -3.79
N ALA A 64 0.60 11.84 -3.63
CA ALA A 64 -0.41 12.48 -4.46
C ALA A 64 -0.07 12.54 -5.95
N ASP A 65 1.08 13.10 -6.30
CA ASP A 65 1.53 13.41 -7.66
C ASP A 65 2.60 12.42 -8.17
N ASP A 66 2.90 11.36 -7.41
CA ASP A 66 3.86 10.33 -7.82
C ASP A 66 3.43 9.66 -9.14
N ARG A 67 4.28 9.78 -10.16
CA ARG A 67 4.08 9.18 -11.48
C ARG A 67 4.01 7.65 -11.43
N MET A 68 4.56 7.01 -10.39
CA MET A 68 4.43 5.57 -10.16
C MET A 68 2.97 5.14 -9.97
N ASN A 69 2.06 6.04 -9.60
CA ASN A 69 0.61 5.77 -9.56
C ASN A 69 0.08 5.23 -10.90
N GLY A 70 0.70 5.62 -12.03
CA GLY A 70 0.34 5.09 -13.35
C GLY A 70 0.52 3.57 -13.50
N THR A 71 1.42 2.96 -12.70
CA THR A 71 1.65 1.50 -12.73
C THR A 71 0.45 0.71 -12.24
N ALA A 72 -0.34 1.25 -11.30
CA ALA A 72 -1.55 0.60 -10.78
C ALA A 72 -2.61 0.38 -11.87
N PHE A 73 -2.61 1.20 -12.92
CA PHE A 73 -3.62 1.19 -13.98
C PHE A 73 -3.08 0.76 -15.36
N ASN A 74 -1.84 0.27 -15.41
CA ASN A 74 -1.19 -0.08 -16.66
C ASN A 74 -1.84 -1.33 -17.28
N LYS A 75 -2.25 -1.23 -18.55
CA LYS A 75 -2.83 -2.35 -19.32
C LYS A 75 -1.92 -3.58 -19.45
N HIS A 76 -0.61 -3.42 -19.23
CA HIS A 76 0.37 -4.49 -19.27
C HIS A 76 0.54 -5.23 -17.95
N ASN A 77 -0.16 -4.81 -16.89
CA ASN A 77 -0.20 -5.56 -15.65
C ASN A 77 -0.67 -7.00 -15.95
N PRO A 78 -0.10 -8.02 -15.28
CA PRO A 78 -0.49 -9.41 -15.50
C PRO A 78 -2.02 -9.57 -15.42
N PHE A 79 -2.58 -10.30 -16.38
CA PHE A 79 -4.03 -10.53 -16.51
C PHE A 79 -4.87 -9.25 -16.70
N GLY A 80 -4.25 -8.12 -17.03
CA GLY A 80 -4.94 -6.83 -17.11
C GLY A 80 -5.43 -6.32 -15.76
N ALA A 81 -4.86 -6.83 -14.65
CA ALA A 81 -5.27 -6.46 -13.31
C ALA A 81 -4.98 -4.97 -13.03
N LYS A 82 -5.95 -4.29 -12.41
CA LYS A 82 -5.74 -2.99 -11.78
C LYS A 82 -5.42 -3.19 -10.30
N LEU A 83 -4.51 -2.39 -9.76
CA LEU A 83 -4.25 -2.34 -8.32
C LEU A 83 -5.11 -1.26 -7.68
N ASN A 84 -5.50 -1.46 -6.42
CA ASN A 84 -6.32 -0.50 -5.69
C ASN A 84 -5.45 0.63 -5.09
N ALA A 85 -4.89 1.49 -5.94
CA ALA A 85 -4.18 2.69 -5.52
C ALA A 85 -5.14 3.70 -4.89
N LEU A 86 -4.73 4.32 -3.79
CA LEU A 86 -5.48 5.29 -3.02
C LEU A 86 -4.70 6.59 -2.90
N TYR A 87 -5.37 7.70 -3.14
CA TYR A 87 -4.82 9.01 -2.84
C TYR A 87 -4.48 9.12 -1.34
N SER A 88 -3.23 9.48 -1.06
CA SER A 88 -2.75 9.90 0.24
C SER A 88 -2.01 11.22 0.07
N SER A 89 -2.39 12.23 0.86
CA SER A 89 -1.86 13.59 0.73
C SER A 89 -0.45 13.77 1.30
N ASP A 90 0.02 12.81 2.10
CA ASP A 90 1.26 12.85 2.90
C ASP A 90 1.54 14.18 3.63
N ILE A 91 0.47 14.88 4.02
CA ILE A 91 0.54 16.16 4.73
C ILE A 91 1.28 15.95 6.06
N GLY A 92 2.40 16.64 6.21
CA GLY A 92 3.33 16.47 7.32
C GLY A 92 4.68 15.87 6.91
N HIS A 93 4.82 15.39 5.67
CA HIS A 93 6.12 15.13 5.06
C HIS A 93 6.86 16.44 4.75
N PHE A 94 8.19 16.37 4.56
CA PHE A 94 9.05 17.55 4.46
C PHE A 94 8.91 18.34 3.15
N ASP A 95 8.35 17.72 2.12
CA ASP A 95 8.13 18.29 0.78
C ASP A 95 6.74 18.94 0.61
N VAL A 96 5.75 18.57 1.43
CA VAL A 96 4.43 19.22 1.44
C VAL A 96 4.48 20.54 2.22
N ILE A 97 4.89 21.61 1.55
CA ILE A 97 5.01 22.96 2.13
C ILE A 97 3.66 23.69 2.28
N ASP A 98 2.66 23.34 1.47
CA ASP A 98 1.32 23.90 1.50
C ASP A 98 0.26 22.78 1.44
N MET A 99 -0.59 22.69 2.46
CA MET A 99 -1.60 21.63 2.56
C MET A 99 -2.68 21.69 1.47
N ARG A 100 -2.75 22.79 0.70
CA ARG A 100 -3.76 23.00 -0.34
C ARG A 100 -3.37 22.37 -1.67
N ASP A 101 -2.09 22.08 -1.87
CA ASP A 101 -1.53 21.71 -3.16
C ASP A 101 -1.60 20.21 -3.51
N PRO A 102 -1.52 19.25 -2.56
CA PRO A 102 -1.44 17.83 -2.92
C PRO A 102 -2.60 17.32 -3.77
N LEU A 103 -3.85 17.71 -3.49
CA LEU A 103 -4.98 17.24 -4.29
C LEU A 103 -5.01 17.87 -5.71
N PRO A 104 -4.83 19.19 -5.87
CA PRO A 104 -4.59 19.79 -7.18
C PRO A 104 -3.44 19.13 -7.96
N GLU A 105 -2.28 18.93 -7.34
CA GLU A 105 -1.09 18.35 -7.97
C GLU A 105 -1.30 16.90 -8.40
N ALA A 106 -2.07 16.10 -7.64
CA ALA A 106 -2.45 14.76 -8.06
C ALA A 106 -3.18 14.75 -9.42
N TYR A 107 -3.91 15.81 -9.77
CA TYR A 107 -4.61 15.92 -11.06
C TYR A 107 -3.65 16.11 -12.24
N GLU A 108 -2.41 16.57 -12.00
CA GLU A 108 -1.39 16.67 -13.05
C GLU A 108 -1.06 15.31 -13.67
N LEU A 109 -1.27 14.21 -12.96
CA LEU A 109 -1.16 12.85 -13.53
C LEU A 109 -2.12 12.63 -14.70
N VAL A 110 -3.29 13.28 -14.67
CA VAL A 110 -4.26 13.29 -15.77
C VAL A 110 -3.79 14.23 -16.87
N GLU A 111 -3.38 15.45 -16.51
CA GLU A 111 -2.94 16.48 -17.47
C GLU A 111 -1.73 16.03 -18.28
N HIS A 112 -0.80 15.33 -17.64
CA HIS A 112 0.39 14.74 -18.25
C HIS A 112 0.12 13.39 -18.94
N GLY A 113 -1.13 12.90 -18.94
CA GLY A 113 -1.52 11.66 -19.61
C GLY A 113 -0.94 10.38 -18.98
N VAL A 114 -0.53 10.44 -17.71
CA VAL A 114 -0.04 9.26 -16.95
C VAL A 114 -1.19 8.32 -16.63
N ILE A 115 -2.34 8.89 -16.23
CA ILE A 115 -3.59 8.16 -15.98
C ILE A 115 -4.76 8.83 -16.68
N THR A 116 -5.86 8.10 -16.87
CA THR A 116 -7.10 8.66 -17.41
C THR A 116 -7.93 9.35 -16.31
N PRO A 117 -8.90 10.20 -16.67
CA PRO A 117 -9.85 10.76 -15.70
C PRO A 117 -10.61 9.69 -14.90
N ASP A 118 -10.96 8.55 -15.54
CA ASP A 118 -11.61 7.43 -14.86
C ASP A 118 -10.68 6.77 -13.83
N ASN A 119 -9.40 6.57 -14.18
CA ASN A 119 -8.41 6.05 -13.24
C ASN A 119 -8.18 7.04 -12.08
N PHE A 120 -8.21 8.34 -12.34
CA PHE A 120 -8.11 9.36 -11.30
C PHE A 120 -9.31 9.31 -10.35
N ARG A 121 -10.53 9.13 -10.86
CA ARG A 121 -11.72 8.88 -10.03
C ARG A 121 -11.52 7.65 -9.15
N ASP A 122 -10.96 6.57 -9.70
CA ASP A 122 -10.69 5.37 -8.93
C ASP A 122 -9.68 5.63 -7.80
N PHE A 123 -8.61 6.37 -8.11
CA PHE A 123 -7.54 6.74 -7.20
C PHE A 123 -8.00 7.64 -6.03
N VAL A 124 -8.75 8.71 -6.30
CA VAL A 124 -9.14 9.69 -5.27
C VAL A 124 -10.46 9.37 -4.56
N PHE A 125 -11.28 8.45 -5.11
CA PHE A 125 -12.63 8.19 -4.61
C PHE A 125 -13.03 6.72 -4.59
N THR A 126 -13.12 6.05 -5.75
CA THR A 126 -13.76 4.73 -5.85
C THR A 126 -13.10 3.70 -4.93
N ASN A 127 -11.77 3.61 -4.97
CA ASN A 127 -11.02 2.64 -4.20
C ASN A 127 -11.15 2.90 -2.68
N SER A 128 -11.13 4.17 -2.25
CA SER A 128 -11.37 4.54 -0.85
C SER A 128 -12.77 4.13 -0.38
N VAL A 129 -13.78 4.32 -1.23
CA VAL A 129 -15.15 3.89 -0.95
C VAL A 129 -15.23 2.38 -0.79
N HIS A 130 -14.58 1.60 -1.67
CA HIS A 130 -14.58 0.14 -1.57
C HIS A 130 -13.80 -0.37 -0.37
N LEU A 131 -12.63 0.21 -0.04
CA LEU A 131 -11.83 -0.18 1.13
C LEU A 131 -12.65 -0.09 2.42
N TRP A 132 -13.23 1.09 2.69
CA TRP A 132 -13.94 1.33 3.94
C TRP A 132 -15.38 0.82 3.93
N GLY A 133 -16.04 0.91 2.77
CA GLY A 133 -17.45 0.59 2.59
C GLY A 133 -17.75 -0.90 2.46
N THR A 134 -16.80 -1.72 2.00
CA THR A 134 -17.02 -3.18 1.88
C THR A 134 -17.24 -3.82 3.25
N GLN A 135 -16.43 -3.46 4.25
CA GLN A 135 -16.57 -4.01 5.60
C GLN A 135 -17.68 -3.33 6.40
N ASN A 136 -17.93 -2.03 6.15
CA ASN A 136 -19.02 -1.30 6.77
C ASN A 136 -19.74 -0.43 5.73
N PRO A 137 -20.87 -0.89 5.17
CA PRO A 137 -21.62 -0.13 4.16
C PRO A 137 -22.11 1.25 4.63
N ARG A 138 -22.12 1.50 5.94
CA ARG A 138 -22.54 2.76 6.55
C ARG A 138 -21.37 3.69 6.87
N PHE A 139 -20.14 3.33 6.52
CA PHE A 139 -18.93 4.08 6.89
C PHE A 139 -19.00 5.57 6.52
N PHE A 140 -19.59 5.90 5.37
CA PHE A 140 -19.69 7.27 4.87
C PHE A 140 -20.97 8.02 5.30
N GLU A 141 -21.86 7.40 6.08
CA GLU A 141 -23.08 8.06 6.55
C GLU A 141 -22.75 9.34 7.36
N GLY A 142 -23.51 10.40 7.13
CA GLY A 142 -23.29 11.71 7.76
C GLY A 142 -22.18 12.55 7.14
N THR A 143 -21.42 12.04 6.17
CA THR A 143 -20.42 12.82 5.43
C THR A 143 -21.04 13.55 4.23
N LYS A 144 -20.31 14.48 3.63
CA LYS A 144 -20.72 15.20 2.41
C LYS A 144 -20.79 14.31 1.17
N VAL A 145 -20.12 13.15 1.19
CA VAL A 145 -20.04 12.20 0.07
C VAL A 145 -20.91 10.96 0.28
N ALA A 146 -21.77 10.96 1.30
CA ALA A 146 -22.56 9.79 1.70
C ALA A 146 -23.41 9.23 0.54
N LYS A 147 -24.02 10.12 -0.25
CA LYS A 147 -24.87 9.75 -1.39
C LYS A 147 -24.05 9.09 -2.49
N GLU A 148 -22.93 9.70 -2.86
CA GLU A 148 -22.04 9.24 -3.92
C GLU A 148 -21.38 7.92 -3.54
N ALA A 149 -20.94 7.78 -2.29
CA ALA A 149 -20.35 6.54 -1.78
C ALA A 149 -21.37 5.39 -1.77
N ALA A 150 -22.60 5.64 -1.31
CA ALA A 150 -23.67 4.64 -1.35
C ALA A 150 -24.01 4.22 -2.80
N ALA A 151 -24.01 5.17 -3.74
CA ALA A 151 -24.21 4.87 -5.15
C ALA A 151 -23.07 4.01 -5.73
N GLU A 152 -21.81 4.31 -5.39
CA GLU A 152 -20.65 3.54 -5.84
C GLU A 152 -20.66 2.09 -5.28
N LEU A 153 -20.95 1.92 -3.99
CA LEU A 153 -21.07 0.59 -3.38
C LEU A 153 -22.21 -0.24 -4.00
N ALA A 154 -23.26 0.42 -4.50
CA ALA A 154 -24.35 -0.26 -5.20
C ALA A 154 -23.98 -0.69 -6.62
N ARG A 155 -22.98 -0.08 -7.27
CA ARG A 155 -22.50 -0.46 -8.61
C ARG A 155 -21.58 -1.67 -8.60
N ALA A 156 -20.87 -1.91 -7.50
CA ALA A 156 -19.93 -3.01 -7.37
C ALA A 156 -20.57 -4.34 -6.92
N ARG A 157 -21.89 -4.33 -6.67
CA ARG A 157 -22.71 -5.53 -6.45
C ARG A 157 -23.30 -6.03 -7.76
#